data_AF-A0A953JSV7-F1
#
_entry.id   AF-A0A953JSV7-F1
#
_cell.length_a   1.000
_cell.length_b   1.000
_cell.length_c   1.000
_cell.angle_alpha   90.00
_cell.angle_beta   90.00
_cell.angle_gamma   90.00
#
_symmetry.space_group_name_H-M   'P 1'
#
loop_
_entity.id
_entity.type
_entity.pdbx_description
1 polymer ?
#
loop_
_entity_poly.entity_id
_entity_poly.type
_entity_poly.pdbx_seq_one_letter_code
_entity_poly.pdbx_strand_id
1 'polypeptide(L)'
;MPEAAPDIGPASDPLASDLVVACEETWRAIQSHHPELPPVVMLLGTGVERGRLVKLGHWWGGRWLADGDVRGEVLLAGEALHLRPEDVFEVLLHEAAHGINAARGIKDTSRGGRYHNARFKKTAVEVGLDVEQMDPYGFAKTSVRADTAERYSNEIERLAGAMRIARRIPQSALTSQTAAEGAETGGTPSDGNQSTAQKVPPAECGCGRKMRMAPSVLAQGPVTCGNCGSDFVVDRASEREERPAPGRADTAAAAPTSGAEAVLHDAARADDGLDVLLRLGGWRQAFGTEAERPLETTNDADQKRLTSLARAVLEVDGVLHGRRTTLGQVEVRAGDRVRVSHTADVPDGWLPEAGTPGVVTDVDRDGIGVTIDFATAGTYEIDSGGPVAHAIEHDYCTPRDGASLIAESAERMASAEIDW
;
A
#
# COMPACT_ATOMS: atom_id res chain seq x y z
N MET A 1 -31.72 29.26 49.18
CA MET A 1 -30.75 29.88 48.27
C MET A 1 -30.09 28.74 47.53
N PRO A 2 -30.33 28.54 46.22
CA PRO A 2 -29.58 27.54 45.47
C PRO A 2 -28.14 28.02 45.31
N GLU A 3 -27.20 27.15 45.63
CA GLU A 3 -25.77 27.35 45.50
C GLU A 3 -25.42 27.48 44.02
N ALA A 4 -24.82 28.62 43.65
CA ALA A 4 -24.46 28.90 42.27
C ALA A 4 -23.38 27.91 41.80
N ALA A 5 -23.63 27.27 40.65
CA ALA A 5 -22.63 26.45 39.98
C ALA A 5 -21.35 27.28 39.75
N PRO A 6 -20.15 26.68 39.94
CA PRO A 6 -18.90 27.40 39.76
C PRO A 6 -18.80 27.94 38.33
N ASP A 7 -18.48 29.23 38.23
CA ASP A 7 -18.18 29.92 36.98
C ASP A 7 -16.91 29.32 36.37
N ILE A 8 -17.10 28.35 35.47
CA ILE A 8 -16.02 27.83 34.62
C ILE A 8 -15.79 28.90 33.56
N GLY A 9 -14.78 29.74 33.79
CA GLY A 9 -14.39 30.83 32.88
C GLY A 9 -14.23 30.36 31.42
N PRO A 10 -14.15 31.28 30.45
CA PRO A 10 -14.14 30.92 29.03
C PRO A 10 -13.02 29.93 28.75
N ALA A 11 -13.39 28.74 28.27
CA ALA A 11 -12.43 27.71 27.88
C ALA A 11 -11.41 28.32 26.90
N SER A 12 -10.12 28.19 27.21
CA SER A 12 -9.04 28.70 26.36
C SER A 12 -9.17 28.19 24.93
N ASP A 13 -8.69 28.96 23.95
CA ASP A 13 -8.69 28.52 22.56
C ASP A 13 -7.95 27.16 22.44
N PRO A 14 -8.48 26.21 21.65
CA PRO A 14 -7.84 24.90 21.49
C PRO A 14 -6.65 25.02 20.53
N LEU A 15 -5.43 24.89 21.06
CA LEU A 15 -4.20 25.07 20.30
C LEU A 15 -3.62 23.73 19.83
N ALA A 16 -3.11 23.71 18.60
CA ALA A 16 -2.37 22.55 18.09
C ALA A 16 -1.11 22.26 18.91
N SER A 17 -0.47 23.30 19.47
CA SER A 17 0.70 23.16 20.33
C SER A 17 0.43 22.33 21.58
N ASP A 18 -0.77 22.45 22.17
CA ASP A 18 -1.11 21.71 23.39
C ASP A 18 -1.20 20.21 23.11
N LEU A 19 -1.77 19.85 21.96
CA LEU A 19 -1.81 18.47 21.47
C LEU A 19 -0.41 17.93 21.14
N VAL A 20 0.42 18.71 20.46
CA VAL A 20 1.82 18.32 20.16
C VAL A 20 2.58 18.07 21.45
N VAL A 21 2.46 18.96 22.45
CA VAL A 21 3.10 18.80 23.76
C VAL A 21 2.65 17.50 24.45
N ALA A 22 1.33 17.24 24.48
CA ALA A 22 0.81 16.00 25.05
C ALA A 22 1.32 14.75 24.34
N CYS A 23 1.42 14.77 23.00
CA CYS A 23 1.99 13.67 22.22
C CYS A 23 3.49 13.48 22.51
N GLU A 24 4.27 14.57 22.60
CA GLU A 24 5.70 14.49 22.94
C GLU A 24 5.94 13.93 24.34
N GLU A 25 5.14 14.33 25.33
CA GLU A 25 5.27 13.82 26.69
C GLU A 25 4.85 12.36 26.79
N THR A 26 3.79 11.98 26.09
CA THR A 26 3.40 10.57 25.95
C THR A 26 4.51 9.75 25.31
N TRP A 27 5.15 10.27 24.25
CA TRP A 27 6.31 9.62 23.65
C TRP A 27 7.47 9.45 24.64
N ARG A 28 7.79 10.50 25.43
CA ARG A 28 8.82 10.41 26.49
C ARG A 28 8.45 9.38 27.57
N ALA A 29 7.18 9.24 27.90
CA ALA A 29 6.71 8.20 28.82
C ALA A 29 6.96 6.81 28.24
N ILE A 30 6.62 6.57 26.97
CA ILE A 30 6.93 5.31 26.26
C ILE A 30 8.46 5.07 26.25
N GLN A 31 9.27 6.08 25.94
CA GLN A 31 10.74 5.98 25.98
C GLN A 31 11.28 5.61 27.36
N SER A 32 10.64 6.04 28.45
CA SER A 32 11.09 5.68 29.80
C SER A 32 10.95 4.18 30.08
N HIS A 33 10.00 3.51 29.41
CA HIS A 33 9.81 2.06 29.46
C HIS A 33 10.60 1.31 28.37
N HIS A 34 10.94 1.99 27.27
CA HIS A 34 11.71 1.46 26.14
C HIS A 34 12.88 2.40 25.79
N PRO A 35 14.00 2.39 26.55
CA PRO A 35 15.09 3.36 26.40
C PRO A 35 15.77 3.38 25.02
N GLU A 36 15.64 2.31 24.24
CA GLU A 36 16.13 2.23 22.86
C GLU A 36 15.25 2.97 21.84
N LEU A 37 14.01 3.34 22.23
CA LEU A 37 13.11 4.08 21.35
C LEU A 37 13.72 5.46 21.05
N PRO A 38 14.03 5.79 19.79
CA PRO A 38 14.71 7.02 19.44
C PRO A 38 13.84 8.24 19.76
N PRO A 39 14.47 9.39 20.10
CA PRO A 39 13.75 10.63 20.23
C PRO A 39 13.27 11.14 18.87
N VAL A 40 12.17 11.89 18.88
CA VAL A 40 11.40 12.21 17.67
C VAL A 40 11.06 13.68 17.56
N VAL A 41 10.82 14.12 16.33
CA VAL A 41 10.03 15.31 16.03
C VAL A 41 8.57 14.86 15.85
N MET A 42 7.67 15.40 16.65
CA MET A 42 6.24 15.12 16.59
C MET A 42 5.55 16.08 15.62
N LEU A 43 4.82 15.55 14.65
CA LEU A 43 4.13 16.32 13.61
C LEU A 43 2.63 16.07 13.67
N LEU A 44 1.85 17.14 13.46
CA LEU A 44 0.43 17.04 13.13
C LEU A 44 0.26 17.28 11.63
N GLY A 45 -0.36 16.33 10.94
CA GLY A 45 -0.53 16.39 9.49
C GLY A 45 -1.83 15.78 8.99
N THR A 46 -1.86 15.40 7.71
CA THR A 46 -2.98 14.68 7.13
C THR A 46 -2.63 13.24 6.88
N GLY A 47 -3.56 12.36 7.20
CA GLY A 47 -3.56 10.98 6.74
C GLY A 47 -4.15 10.81 5.34
N VAL A 48 -4.63 11.90 4.71
CA VAL A 48 -5.33 11.84 3.43
C VAL A 48 -4.37 11.93 2.26
N GLU A 49 -4.29 10.86 1.47
CA GLU A 49 -3.54 10.81 0.23
C GLU A 49 -4.49 10.56 -0.95
N ARG A 50 -4.34 11.36 -2.01
CA ARG A 50 -5.18 11.28 -3.22
C ARG A 50 -6.69 11.26 -2.91
N GLY A 51 -7.09 11.99 -1.87
CA GLY A 51 -8.48 12.11 -1.44
C GLY A 51 -9.02 10.96 -0.59
N ARG A 52 -8.17 10.03 -0.14
CA ARG A 52 -8.52 8.90 0.74
C ARG A 52 -7.72 8.94 2.03
N LEU A 53 -8.34 8.62 3.17
CA LEU A 53 -7.62 8.42 4.42
C LEU A 53 -6.86 7.10 4.33
N VAL A 54 -5.53 7.15 4.33
CA VAL A 54 -4.67 5.96 4.15
C VAL A 54 -3.92 5.56 5.40
N LYS A 55 -3.73 6.49 6.35
CA LYS A 55 -2.99 6.26 7.59
C LYS A 55 -3.44 7.19 8.71
N LEU A 56 -3.34 6.71 9.96
CA LEU A 56 -3.60 7.49 11.16
C LEU A 56 -2.33 8.04 11.79
N GLY A 57 -1.19 7.39 11.54
CA GLY A 57 0.14 7.88 11.86
C GLY A 57 1.18 7.38 10.86
N HIS A 58 2.42 7.87 11.01
CA HIS A 58 3.57 7.19 10.43
C HIS A 58 4.85 7.47 11.20
N TRP A 59 5.77 6.51 11.15
CA TRP A 59 7.14 6.62 11.60
C TRP A 59 8.12 6.77 10.44
N TRP A 60 9.11 7.66 10.59
CA TRP A 60 10.30 7.69 9.72
C TRP A 60 11.59 7.89 10.51
N GLY A 61 12.59 7.02 10.26
CA GLY A 61 13.91 7.14 10.86
C GLY A 61 14.79 8.20 10.21
N GLY A 62 15.45 9.02 11.03
CA GLY A 62 16.62 9.82 10.66
C GLY A 62 16.41 10.97 9.67
N ARG A 63 15.22 11.58 9.67
CA ARG A 63 14.88 12.69 8.77
C ARG A 63 15.23 14.06 9.33
N TRP A 64 15.37 14.17 10.64
CA TRP A 64 15.54 15.45 11.34
C TRP A 64 16.91 15.55 11.98
N LEU A 65 17.45 16.77 12.02
CA LEU A 65 18.62 17.14 12.82
C LEU A 65 18.14 18.11 13.90
N ALA A 66 18.33 17.74 15.17
CA ALA A 66 18.05 18.58 16.31
C ALA A 66 19.34 18.70 17.13
N ASP A 67 19.89 19.91 17.22
CA ASP A 67 21.14 20.21 17.93
C ASP A 67 22.33 19.31 17.54
N GLY A 68 22.36 18.89 16.27
CA GLY A 68 23.40 17.99 15.72
C GLY A 68 23.07 16.50 15.84
N ASP A 69 22.05 16.13 16.61
CA ASP A 69 21.59 14.74 16.73
C ASP A 69 20.54 14.41 15.68
N VAL A 70 20.65 13.22 15.10
CA VAL A 70 19.64 12.66 14.20
C VAL A 70 18.42 12.24 15.01
N ARG A 71 17.22 12.69 14.60
CA ARG A 71 15.93 12.34 15.21
C ARG A 71 15.04 11.62 14.21
N GLY A 72 14.18 10.75 14.73
CA GLY A 72 13.08 10.22 13.94
C GLY A 72 11.92 11.19 13.85
N GLU A 73 10.91 10.81 13.09
CA GLU A 73 9.69 11.57 12.85
C GLU A 73 8.49 10.69 13.18
N VAL A 74 7.56 11.22 13.99
CA VAL A 74 6.22 10.66 14.14
C VAL A 74 5.24 11.68 13.64
N LEU A 75 4.40 11.29 12.67
CA LEU A 75 3.22 12.05 12.28
C LEU A 75 1.99 11.44 12.94
N LEU A 76 1.18 12.27 13.58
CA LEU A 76 -0.19 11.96 13.95
C LEU A 76 -1.14 12.68 12.98
N ALA A 77 -1.99 11.91 12.31
CA ALA A 77 -2.98 12.47 11.38
C ALA A 77 -4.05 13.23 12.17
N GLY A 78 -4.36 14.45 11.76
CA GLY A 78 -5.43 15.22 12.38
C GLY A 78 -6.81 14.57 12.24
N GLU A 79 -6.97 13.65 11.29
CA GLU A 79 -8.16 12.80 11.12
C GLU A 79 -8.29 11.73 12.23
N ALA A 80 -7.19 11.29 12.86
CA ALA A 80 -7.21 10.34 13.97
C ALA A 80 -7.81 10.94 15.25
N LEU A 81 -7.89 12.27 15.34
CA LEU A 81 -8.40 12.98 16.52
C LEU A 81 -9.92 12.89 16.70
N HIS A 82 -10.62 12.21 15.80
CA HIS A 82 -12.03 11.81 15.99
C HIS A 82 -12.18 10.49 16.75
N LEU A 83 -11.09 9.76 16.97
CA LEU A 83 -11.07 8.49 17.71
C LEU A 83 -11.08 8.75 19.23
N ARG A 84 -11.18 7.66 20.01
CA ARG A 84 -11.03 7.76 21.47
C ARG A 84 -9.57 8.03 21.84
N PRO A 85 -9.29 8.65 22.99
CA PRO A 85 -7.93 8.92 23.45
C PRO A 85 -7.05 7.66 23.50
N GLU A 86 -7.62 6.52 23.91
CA GLU A 86 -6.95 5.22 23.93
C GLU A 86 -6.52 4.77 22.52
N ASP A 87 -7.36 5.02 21.51
CA ASP A 87 -7.07 4.65 20.12
C ASP A 87 -6.02 5.60 19.51
N VAL A 88 -5.99 6.88 19.91
CA VAL A 88 -4.90 7.81 19.54
C VAL A 88 -3.58 7.40 20.22
N PHE A 89 -3.64 6.94 21.47
CA PHE A 89 -2.48 6.40 22.17
C PHE A 89 -1.97 5.12 21.51
N GLU A 90 -2.87 4.26 21.02
CA GLU A 90 -2.53 3.09 20.22
C GLU A 90 -1.67 3.45 19.02
N VAL A 91 -2.04 4.48 18.26
CA VAL A 91 -1.24 4.97 17.11
C VAL A 91 0.17 5.33 17.56
N LEU A 92 0.35 6.00 18.70
CA LEU A 92 1.69 6.33 19.21
C LEU A 92 2.50 5.08 19.59
N LEU A 93 1.87 4.07 20.20
CA LEU A 93 2.53 2.78 20.48
C LEU A 93 2.88 2.00 19.21
N HIS A 94 2.02 2.04 18.19
CA HIS A 94 2.26 1.43 16.88
C HIS A 94 3.52 2.03 16.24
N GLU A 95 3.59 3.36 16.17
CA GLU A 95 4.77 4.05 15.63
C GLU A 95 6.02 3.85 16.50
N ALA A 96 5.85 3.69 17.82
CA ALA A 96 6.96 3.35 18.72
C ALA A 96 7.54 1.96 18.42
N ALA A 97 6.71 0.97 18.07
CA ALA A 97 7.21 -0.35 17.66
C ALA A 97 8.11 -0.27 16.42
N HIS A 98 7.74 0.56 15.43
CA HIS A 98 8.59 0.87 14.28
C HIS A 98 9.90 1.57 14.68
N GLY A 99 9.83 2.55 15.58
CA GLY A 99 11.00 3.25 16.10
C GLY A 99 12.00 2.32 16.80
N ILE A 100 11.51 1.41 17.63
CA ILE A 100 12.32 0.41 18.33
C ILE A 100 12.96 -0.56 17.35
N ASN A 101 12.20 -1.08 16.38
CA ASN A 101 12.74 -1.96 15.34
C ASN A 101 13.82 -1.25 14.51
N ALA A 102 13.62 0.01 14.16
CA ALA A 102 14.62 0.81 13.46
C ALA A 102 15.91 0.95 14.29
N ALA A 103 15.81 1.25 15.58
CA ALA A 103 16.97 1.32 16.49
C ALA A 103 17.71 -0.03 16.63
N ARG A 104 16.98 -1.14 16.53
CA ARG A 104 17.53 -2.51 16.54
C ARG A 104 18.07 -2.96 15.18
N GLY A 105 17.95 -2.16 14.13
CA GLY A 105 18.32 -2.55 12.76
C GLY A 105 17.41 -3.64 12.16
N ILE A 106 16.20 -3.77 12.68
CA ILE A 106 15.21 -4.77 12.29
C ILE A 106 14.30 -4.20 11.21
N LYS A 107 14.26 -4.87 10.05
CA LYS A 107 13.27 -4.58 9.00
C LYS A 107 11.94 -5.25 9.35
N ASP A 108 10.97 -4.43 9.72
CA ASP A 108 9.69 -4.86 10.30
C ASP A 108 8.48 -4.69 9.37
N THR A 109 8.71 -4.10 8.19
CA THR A 109 7.75 -4.06 7.10
C THR A 109 8.34 -4.62 5.81
N SER A 110 7.47 -5.02 4.89
CA SER A 110 7.85 -5.56 3.58
C SER A 110 7.09 -4.89 2.43
N ARG A 111 7.52 -5.12 1.18
CA ARG A 111 6.98 -4.53 -0.06
C ARG A 111 6.75 -3.01 0.05
N GLY A 112 7.79 -2.29 0.47
CA GLY A 112 7.79 -0.82 0.53
C GLY A 112 6.96 -0.23 1.68
N GLY A 113 6.79 -0.97 2.79
CA GLY A 113 6.01 -0.53 3.95
C GLY A 113 4.59 -1.09 3.99
N ARG A 114 4.17 -1.77 2.92
CA ARG A 114 2.80 -2.25 2.73
C ARG A 114 2.34 -3.28 3.78
N TYR A 115 3.22 -4.19 4.18
CA TYR A 115 2.86 -5.27 5.12
C TYR A 115 3.69 -5.20 6.39
N HIS A 116 3.02 -5.25 7.53
CA HIS A 116 3.63 -5.41 8.84
C HIS A 116 3.97 -6.88 9.07
N ASN A 117 5.24 -7.17 9.34
CA ASN A 117 5.73 -8.55 9.45
C ASN A 117 5.76 -9.07 10.90
N ALA A 118 6.10 -10.35 11.09
CA ALA A 118 6.16 -10.96 12.41
C ALA A 118 7.16 -10.27 13.36
N ARG A 119 8.18 -9.59 12.82
CA ARG A 119 9.12 -8.78 13.60
C ARG A 119 8.47 -7.49 14.09
N PHE A 120 7.60 -6.86 13.28
CA PHE A 120 6.72 -5.79 13.77
C PHE A 120 5.81 -6.32 14.89
N LYS A 121 5.07 -7.41 14.64
CA LYS A 121 4.17 -8.02 15.64
C LYS A 121 4.87 -8.25 16.98
N LYS A 122 6.07 -8.83 16.94
CA LYS A 122 6.87 -9.11 18.14
C LYS A 122 7.12 -7.85 18.97
N THR A 123 7.55 -6.77 18.32
CA THR A 123 7.86 -5.51 19.01
C THR A 123 6.59 -4.75 19.40
N ALA A 124 5.52 -4.78 18.59
CA ALA A 124 4.22 -4.24 18.95
C ALA A 124 3.64 -4.90 20.22
N VAL A 125 3.77 -6.23 20.32
CA VAL A 125 3.42 -6.99 21.53
C VAL A 125 4.28 -6.60 22.73
N GLU A 126 5.57 -6.31 22.50
CA GLU A 126 6.52 -5.89 23.54
C GLU A 126 6.19 -4.50 24.11
N VAL A 127 5.74 -3.56 23.27
CA VAL A 127 5.32 -2.21 23.71
C VAL A 127 3.91 -2.18 24.32
N GLY A 128 3.22 -3.32 24.36
CA GLY A 128 1.96 -3.47 25.07
C GLY A 128 0.70 -3.47 24.20
N LEU A 129 0.82 -3.76 22.90
CA LEU A 129 -0.32 -3.92 21.98
C LEU A 129 -0.74 -5.38 21.84
N ASP A 130 -2.03 -5.62 21.67
CA ASP A 130 -2.54 -6.83 21.02
C ASP A 130 -2.49 -6.64 19.50
N VAL A 131 -2.15 -7.71 18.77
CA VAL A 131 -1.84 -7.63 17.34
C VAL A 131 -2.45 -8.80 16.58
N GLU A 132 -3.26 -8.46 15.58
CA GLU A 132 -3.97 -9.38 14.70
C GLU A 132 -3.57 -9.18 13.23
N GLN A 133 -3.85 -10.18 12.39
CA GLN A 133 -3.71 -10.01 10.95
C GLN A 133 -4.86 -9.14 10.41
N MET A 134 -4.52 -8.25 9.48
CA MET A 134 -5.45 -7.46 8.70
C MET A 134 -5.07 -7.65 7.24
N ASP A 135 -5.92 -8.30 6.45
CA ASP A 135 -5.69 -8.38 5.01
C ASP A 135 -5.98 -7.04 4.33
N PRO A 136 -5.15 -6.59 3.38
CA PRO A 136 -3.86 -7.15 2.90
C PRO A 136 -2.64 -6.40 3.49
N TYR A 137 -2.62 -6.11 4.78
CA TYR A 137 -1.62 -5.27 5.46
C TYR A 137 -0.74 -6.02 6.47
N GLY A 138 -0.95 -7.34 6.62
CA GLY A 138 -0.19 -8.18 7.54
C GLY A 138 -0.62 -7.95 8.98
N PHE A 139 0.33 -7.91 9.92
CA PHE A 139 0.06 -7.71 11.36
C PHE A 139 -0.21 -6.24 11.71
N ALA A 140 -1.13 -5.60 11.01
CA ALA A 140 -1.40 -4.17 11.10
C ALA A 140 -2.59 -3.80 12.02
N LYS A 141 -3.43 -4.77 12.40
CA LYS A 141 -4.54 -4.50 13.34
C LYS A 141 -4.01 -4.56 14.76
N THR A 142 -4.01 -3.43 15.44
CA THR A 142 -3.51 -3.31 16.80
C THR A 142 -4.64 -2.93 17.77
N SER A 143 -4.40 -3.06 19.07
CA SER A 143 -5.22 -2.47 20.13
C SER A 143 -4.42 -2.39 21.42
N VAL A 144 -4.68 -1.37 22.25
CA VAL A 144 -3.99 -1.23 23.54
C VAL A 144 -4.49 -2.30 24.51
N ARG A 145 -3.58 -3.08 25.09
CA ARG A 145 -3.93 -4.05 26.15
C ARG A 145 -4.46 -3.35 27.39
N ALA A 146 -5.32 -4.03 28.14
CA ALA A 146 -5.91 -3.48 29.37
C ALA A 146 -4.85 -3.07 30.41
N ASP A 147 -3.80 -3.87 30.61
CA ASP A 147 -2.71 -3.57 31.54
C ASP A 147 -1.82 -2.41 31.05
N THR A 148 -1.64 -2.29 29.74
CA THR A 148 -0.98 -1.14 29.11
C THR A 148 -1.81 0.13 29.29
N ALA A 149 -3.12 0.09 29.04
CA ALA A 149 -4.01 1.23 29.22
C ALA A 149 -4.05 1.69 30.69
N GLU A 150 -4.04 0.76 31.65
CA GLU A 150 -3.93 1.08 33.08
C GLU A 150 -2.58 1.74 33.41
N ARG A 151 -1.47 1.22 32.87
CA ARG A 151 -0.13 1.79 33.10
C ARG A 151 0.00 3.23 32.59
N TYR A 152 -0.57 3.52 31.43
CA TYR A 152 -0.49 4.81 30.75
C TYR A 152 -1.74 5.67 30.94
N SER A 153 -2.53 5.43 31.99
CA SER A 153 -3.81 6.13 32.19
C SER A 153 -3.63 7.65 32.27
N ASN A 154 -2.54 8.13 32.90
CA ASN A 154 -2.24 9.56 33.02
C ASN A 154 -1.94 10.19 31.65
N GLU A 155 -1.17 9.49 30.81
CA GLU A 155 -0.84 9.92 29.46
C GLU A 155 -2.08 9.94 28.56
N ILE A 156 -2.93 8.91 28.64
CA ILE A 156 -4.19 8.82 27.91
C ILE A 156 -5.15 9.95 28.34
N GLU A 157 -5.30 10.20 29.64
CA GLU A 157 -6.11 11.31 30.16
C GLU A 157 -5.57 12.68 29.69
N ARG A 158 -4.24 12.82 29.63
CA ARG A 158 -3.60 14.04 29.13
C ARG A 158 -3.85 14.25 27.65
N LEU A 159 -3.76 13.20 26.83
CA LEU A 159 -4.14 13.24 25.43
C LEU A 159 -5.62 13.63 25.29
N ALA A 160 -6.51 13.02 26.08
CA ALA A 160 -7.94 13.33 26.08
C ALA A 160 -8.21 14.82 26.34
N GLY A 161 -7.53 15.42 27.32
CA GLY A 161 -7.62 16.85 27.62
C GLY A 161 -7.10 17.75 26.49
N ALA A 162 -6.14 17.28 25.71
CA ALA A 162 -5.52 18.03 24.61
C ALA A 162 -6.20 17.83 23.24
N MET A 163 -6.98 16.76 23.05
CA MET A 163 -7.75 16.42 21.84
C MET A 163 -8.98 17.34 21.65
N ARG A 164 -8.73 18.65 21.54
CA ARG A 164 -9.74 19.70 21.39
C ARG A 164 -9.88 20.24 19.97
N ILE A 165 -9.03 19.74 19.06
CA ILE A 165 -9.04 20.02 17.63
C ILE A 165 -9.08 18.69 16.87
N ALA A 166 -9.74 18.69 15.71
CA ALA A 166 -9.70 17.57 14.78
C ALA A 166 -9.84 18.07 13.34
N ARG A 167 -9.17 17.39 12.41
CA ARG A 167 -9.26 17.73 10.99
C ARG A 167 -10.57 17.20 10.42
N ARG A 168 -11.30 18.00 9.64
CA ARG A 168 -12.53 17.54 8.97
C ARG A 168 -12.19 16.44 7.97
N ILE A 169 -12.91 15.33 8.03
CA ILE A 169 -12.76 14.22 7.09
C ILE A 169 -13.76 14.44 5.94
N PRO A 170 -13.31 14.67 4.69
CA PRO A 170 -14.21 14.77 3.55
C PRO A 170 -14.96 13.45 3.35
N GLN A 171 -16.24 13.51 2.99
CA GLN A 171 -17.04 12.30 2.76
C GLN A 171 -16.46 11.41 1.63
N SER A 172 -15.79 12.02 0.64
CA SER A 172 -15.06 11.29 -0.40
C SER A 172 -13.87 10.47 0.11
N ALA A 173 -13.33 10.84 1.28
CA ALA A 173 -12.24 10.12 1.93
C ALA A 173 -12.72 8.93 2.75
N LEU A 174 -14.02 8.87 3.07
CA LEU A 174 -14.67 7.78 3.81
C LEU A 174 -15.25 6.69 2.87
N THR A 175 -15.53 7.02 1.61
CA THR A 175 -16.16 6.11 0.65
C THR A 175 -15.15 5.18 -0.03
N SER A 176 -14.70 4.15 0.68
CA SER A 176 -14.23 2.83 0.19
C SER A 176 -13.81 2.05 1.42
N GLN A 177 -14.38 0.86 1.64
CA GLN A 177 -14.01 0.00 2.77
C GLN A 177 -12.49 -0.30 2.75
N THR A 178 -11.76 0.42 3.58
CA THR A 178 -10.55 0.00 4.27
C THR A 178 -10.87 0.25 5.73
N ALA A 179 -10.69 -0.78 6.56
CA ALA A 179 -11.02 -0.76 7.99
C ALA A 179 -10.55 0.55 8.65
N ALA A 180 -11.49 1.46 8.84
CA ALA A 180 -11.42 2.49 9.85
C ALA A 180 -12.05 1.84 11.08
N GLU A 181 -11.28 1.75 12.15
CA GLU A 181 -11.71 1.20 13.41
C GLU A 181 -12.84 2.05 14.01
N GLY A 182 -13.95 1.35 14.31
CA GLY A 182 -14.89 1.62 15.39
C GLY A 182 -15.63 2.96 15.47
N ALA A 183 -16.81 3.06 14.82
CA ALA A 183 -18.03 3.63 15.43
C ALA A 183 -19.24 3.53 14.47
N GLU A 184 -20.24 2.72 14.85
CA GLU A 184 -21.58 2.76 14.26
C GLU A 184 -22.42 3.87 14.91
N THR A 185 -23.19 4.62 14.13
CA THR A 185 -24.60 5.02 14.39
C THR A 185 -25.10 6.03 13.35
N GLY A 186 -26.40 5.92 13.05
CA GLY A 186 -27.03 6.43 11.84
C GLY A 186 -27.48 7.88 11.86
N GLY A 187 -27.73 8.41 10.65
CA GLY A 187 -28.27 9.74 10.42
C GLY A 187 -28.68 9.96 8.97
N THR A 188 -29.97 10.18 8.75
CA THR A 188 -30.72 10.39 7.50
C THR A 188 -30.18 11.58 6.67
N PRO A 189 -30.28 11.57 5.32
CA PRO A 189 -29.62 12.57 4.48
C PRO A 189 -30.40 13.88 4.42
N SER A 190 -29.69 15.00 4.47
CA SER A 190 -30.22 16.32 4.10
C SER A 190 -29.35 16.94 3.02
N ASP A 191 -30.04 17.41 1.98
CA ASP A 191 -29.55 17.93 0.71
C ASP A 191 -28.66 19.17 0.80
N GLY A 192 -27.73 19.24 -0.17
CA GLY A 192 -27.46 20.46 -0.92
C GLY A 192 -26.26 21.31 -0.50
N ASN A 193 -25.19 21.29 -1.32
CA ASN A 193 -24.96 22.37 -2.28
C ASN A 193 -23.82 21.98 -3.26
N GLN A 194 -24.18 21.70 -4.52
CA GLN A 194 -23.22 21.41 -5.59
C GLN A 194 -22.71 22.72 -6.18
N SER A 195 -21.43 23.05 -5.97
CA SER A 195 -20.75 24.05 -6.79
C SER A 195 -20.31 23.41 -8.11
N THR A 196 -21.00 23.76 -9.19
CA THR A 196 -20.71 23.35 -10.57
C THR A 196 -19.44 24.03 -11.09
N ALA A 197 -18.28 23.44 -10.82
CA ALA A 197 -17.07 23.79 -11.57
C ALA A 197 -17.26 23.35 -13.03
N GLN A 198 -17.46 24.30 -13.94
CA GLN A 198 -17.53 24.04 -15.39
C GLN A 198 -16.24 23.34 -15.84
N LYS A 199 -16.35 22.07 -16.23
CA LYS A 199 -15.24 21.28 -16.75
C LYS A 199 -14.81 21.83 -18.10
N VAL A 200 -13.59 22.34 -18.18
CA VAL A 200 -12.97 22.72 -19.46
C VAL A 200 -12.79 21.46 -20.32
N PRO A 201 -13.32 21.44 -21.56
CA PRO A 201 -13.20 20.31 -22.47
C PRO A 201 -11.73 20.10 -22.91
N PRO A 202 -11.28 18.85 -23.08
CA PRO A 202 -9.93 18.55 -23.57
C PRO A 202 -9.80 18.90 -25.05
N ALA A 203 -8.61 19.33 -25.48
CA ALA A 203 -8.28 19.44 -26.89
C ALA A 203 -8.03 18.05 -27.48
N GLU A 204 -8.58 17.77 -28.65
CA GLU A 204 -8.52 16.48 -29.30
C GLU A 204 -7.77 16.57 -30.64
N CYS A 205 -6.92 15.59 -30.87
CA CYS A 205 -6.20 15.42 -32.12
C CYS A 205 -6.96 14.50 -33.06
N GLY A 206 -6.69 14.61 -34.37
CA GLY A 206 -7.29 13.75 -35.37
C GLY A 206 -7.04 12.26 -35.25
N CYS A 207 -5.97 11.86 -34.58
CA CYS A 207 -5.68 10.46 -34.25
C CYS A 207 -6.34 9.97 -32.96
N GLY A 208 -7.25 10.74 -32.36
CA GLY A 208 -7.98 10.36 -31.13
C GLY A 208 -7.24 10.65 -29.83
N ARG A 209 -5.98 11.12 -29.90
CA ARG A 209 -5.27 11.61 -28.70
C ARG A 209 -5.97 12.84 -28.14
N LYS A 210 -6.03 12.94 -26.81
CA LYS A 210 -6.61 14.09 -26.10
C LYS A 210 -5.57 14.70 -25.17
N MET A 211 -5.57 16.02 -25.04
CA MET A 211 -4.73 16.72 -24.07
C MET A 211 -5.53 17.81 -23.35
N ARG A 212 -5.20 18.06 -22.08
CA ARG A 212 -5.78 19.15 -21.30
C ARG A 212 -4.75 20.24 -21.14
N MET A 213 -5.15 21.47 -21.42
CA MET A 213 -4.37 22.68 -21.12
C MET A 213 -5.33 23.84 -20.86
N ALA A 214 -4.83 24.88 -20.18
CA ALA A 214 -5.61 26.09 -19.99
C ALA A 214 -6.00 26.67 -21.38
N PRO A 215 -7.25 27.14 -21.57
CA PRO A 215 -7.66 27.72 -22.85
C PRO A 215 -6.75 28.88 -23.30
N SER A 216 -6.26 29.66 -22.33
CA SER A 216 -5.31 30.75 -22.54
C SER A 216 -3.92 30.31 -23.01
N VAL A 217 -3.54 29.05 -22.78
CA VAL A 217 -2.27 28.47 -23.24
C VAL A 217 -2.45 27.88 -24.64
N LEU A 218 -3.55 27.17 -24.90
CA LEU A 218 -3.85 26.65 -26.24
C LEU A 218 -3.99 27.75 -27.28
N ALA A 219 -4.53 28.91 -26.88
CA ALA A 219 -4.68 30.07 -27.77
C ALA A 219 -3.34 30.72 -28.17
N GLN A 220 -2.21 30.37 -27.55
CA GLN A 220 -0.90 30.95 -27.85
C GLN A 220 -0.27 30.41 -29.13
N GLY A 221 -0.75 29.28 -29.64
CA GLY A 221 -0.27 28.71 -30.89
C GLY A 221 -0.75 27.26 -31.10
N PRO A 222 -0.62 26.74 -32.32
CA PRO A 222 -1.00 25.37 -32.63
C PRO A 222 -0.14 24.39 -31.82
N VAL A 223 -0.79 23.36 -31.28
CA VAL A 223 -0.12 22.25 -30.63
C VAL A 223 -0.24 21.05 -31.54
N THR A 224 0.85 20.74 -32.24
CA THR A 224 0.87 19.71 -33.28
C THR A 224 1.19 18.35 -32.68
N CYS A 225 0.40 17.34 -33.05
CA CYS A 225 0.65 15.96 -32.67
C CYS A 225 1.87 15.39 -33.41
N GLY A 226 2.96 15.13 -32.69
CA GLY A 226 4.14 14.47 -33.26
C GLY A 226 3.89 13.04 -33.79
N ASN A 227 2.71 12.45 -33.54
CA ASN A 227 2.35 11.11 -34.06
C ASN A 227 1.68 11.16 -35.43
N CYS A 228 0.71 12.06 -35.64
CA CYS A 228 -0.06 12.12 -36.89
C CYS A 228 0.05 13.46 -37.64
N GLY A 229 0.77 14.43 -37.09
CA GLY A 229 0.94 15.77 -37.66
C GLY A 229 -0.28 16.68 -37.58
N SER A 230 -1.39 16.24 -36.97
CA SER A 230 -2.59 17.08 -36.81
C SER A 230 -2.55 17.88 -35.52
N ASP A 231 -3.10 19.09 -35.56
CA ASP A 231 -3.22 19.94 -34.37
C ASP A 231 -4.34 19.45 -33.43
N PHE A 232 -4.18 19.74 -32.14
CA PHE A 232 -5.20 19.50 -31.14
C PHE A 232 -6.18 20.66 -31.07
N VAL A 233 -7.49 20.38 -31.15
CA VAL A 233 -8.57 21.39 -31.19
C VAL A 233 -9.66 21.06 -30.18
N VAL A 234 -10.36 22.08 -29.66
CA VAL A 234 -11.34 21.92 -28.55
C VAL A 234 -12.75 21.59 -29.05
N ASP A 235 -13.05 21.83 -30.33
CA ASP A 235 -14.32 21.49 -30.96
C ASP A 235 -14.10 20.82 -32.31
N ARG A 236 -14.54 19.56 -32.45
CA ARG A 236 -14.67 18.89 -33.74
C ARG A 236 -16.14 18.83 -34.14
N ALA A 237 -16.67 19.93 -34.66
CA ALA A 237 -17.84 19.87 -35.52
C ALA A 237 -17.37 19.85 -36.99
N SER A 238 -17.51 18.68 -37.61
CA SER A 238 -17.43 18.41 -39.06
C SER A 238 -16.22 18.94 -39.82
N GLU A 239 -15.28 18.05 -40.14
CA GLU A 239 -14.74 17.94 -41.51
C GLU A 239 -13.95 16.62 -41.61
N ARG A 240 -14.57 15.66 -42.28
CA ARG A 240 -14.02 14.34 -42.58
C ARG A 240 -13.52 14.42 -44.02
N GLU A 241 -12.32 14.94 -44.22
CA GLU A 241 -11.61 14.78 -45.48
C GLU A 241 -10.62 13.63 -45.37
N GLU A 242 -10.87 12.60 -46.18
CA GLU A 242 -9.99 11.46 -46.41
C GLU A 242 -8.69 11.96 -47.04
N ARG A 243 -7.59 11.91 -46.29
CA ARG A 243 -6.24 11.92 -46.84
C ARG A 243 -5.58 10.56 -46.59
N PRO A 244 -4.89 10.01 -47.59
CA PRO A 244 -4.30 8.67 -47.48
C PRO A 244 -3.23 8.66 -46.40
N ALA A 245 -3.17 7.55 -45.66
CA ALA A 245 -2.22 7.35 -44.58
C ALA A 245 -0.78 7.62 -45.06
N PRO A 246 0.03 8.41 -44.32
CA PRO A 246 1.46 8.46 -44.61
C PRO A 246 2.02 7.06 -44.37
N GLY A 247 2.74 6.53 -45.36
CA GLY A 247 3.38 5.24 -45.28
C GLY A 247 4.20 5.12 -44.00
N ARG A 248 4.09 3.97 -43.33
CA ARG A 248 4.97 3.58 -42.22
C ARG A 248 6.40 3.79 -42.70
N ALA A 249 7.06 4.84 -42.21
CA ALA A 249 8.50 4.86 -42.21
C ALA A 249 8.90 3.74 -41.26
N ASP A 250 9.41 2.64 -41.83
CA ASP A 250 10.08 1.59 -41.09
C ASP A 250 11.33 2.19 -40.44
N THR A 251 11.16 2.84 -39.28
CA THR A 251 12.22 2.82 -38.29
C THR A 251 12.29 1.38 -37.81
N ALA A 252 13.22 0.62 -38.38
CA ALA A 252 13.54 -0.72 -37.90
C ALA A 252 13.74 -0.61 -36.38
N ALA A 253 12.76 -1.12 -35.61
CA ALA A 253 12.89 -1.23 -34.17
C ALA A 253 14.19 -1.99 -33.91
N ALA A 254 15.02 -1.46 -33.02
CA ALA A 254 16.27 -2.12 -32.65
C ALA A 254 15.98 -3.58 -32.29
N ALA A 255 16.76 -4.51 -32.84
CA ALA A 255 16.57 -5.93 -32.57
C ALA A 255 16.74 -6.20 -31.07
N PRO A 256 15.92 -7.07 -30.46
CA PRO A 256 16.04 -7.39 -29.05
C PRO A 256 17.42 -7.99 -28.76
N THR A 257 18.05 -7.51 -27.70
CA THR A 257 19.40 -7.87 -27.27
C THR A 257 19.40 -8.95 -26.18
N SER A 258 18.23 -9.24 -25.62
CA SER A 258 18.02 -10.31 -24.61
C SER A 258 16.74 -11.10 -24.87
N GLY A 259 16.62 -12.27 -24.23
CA GLY A 259 15.39 -13.07 -24.28
C GLY A 259 14.19 -12.34 -23.68
N ALA A 260 14.40 -11.58 -22.61
CA ALA A 260 13.36 -10.75 -21.99
C ALA A 260 12.87 -9.64 -22.94
N GLU A 261 13.79 -8.96 -23.64
CA GLU A 261 13.42 -7.96 -24.65
C GLU A 261 12.65 -8.57 -25.81
N ALA A 262 13.02 -9.78 -26.26
CA ALA A 262 12.30 -10.49 -27.31
C ALA A 262 10.85 -10.80 -26.89
N VAL A 263 10.65 -11.29 -25.66
CA VAL A 263 9.30 -11.57 -25.11
C VAL A 263 8.42 -10.31 -25.10
N LEU A 264 8.96 -9.17 -24.66
CA LEU A 264 8.21 -7.90 -24.66
C LEU A 264 7.94 -7.38 -26.08
N HIS A 265 8.92 -7.52 -26.97
CA HIS A 265 8.83 -7.09 -28.36
C HIS A 265 7.82 -7.89 -29.18
N ASP A 266 7.68 -9.19 -28.89
CA ASP A 266 6.66 -10.06 -29.48
C ASP A 266 5.27 -9.73 -28.93
N ALA A 267 5.15 -9.51 -27.62
CA ALA A 267 3.88 -9.09 -27.02
C ALA A 267 3.40 -7.74 -27.56
N ALA A 268 4.31 -6.79 -27.81
CA ALA A 268 3.97 -5.50 -28.42
C ALA A 268 3.41 -5.61 -29.85
N ARG A 269 3.73 -6.69 -30.57
CA ARG A 269 3.28 -6.94 -31.95
C ARG A 269 2.01 -7.77 -32.05
N ALA A 270 1.59 -8.39 -30.97
CA ALA A 270 0.33 -9.12 -30.93
C ALA A 270 -0.86 -8.15 -31.12
N ASP A 271 -2.00 -8.67 -31.58
CA ASP A 271 -3.20 -7.87 -31.84
C ASP A 271 -3.69 -7.10 -30.60
N ASP A 272 -3.46 -7.65 -29.40
CA ASP A 272 -3.79 -7.06 -28.10
C ASP A 272 -2.58 -6.36 -27.43
N GLY A 273 -1.47 -6.18 -28.14
CA GLY A 273 -0.19 -5.74 -27.58
C GLY A 273 -0.26 -4.39 -26.86
N LEU A 274 -1.04 -3.43 -27.37
CA LEU A 274 -1.20 -2.13 -26.72
C LEU A 274 -1.89 -2.25 -25.34
N ASP A 275 -2.95 -3.07 -25.23
CA ASP A 275 -3.66 -3.29 -23.96
C ASP A 275 -2.75 -3.96 -22.94
N VAL A 276 -2.05 -5.01 -23.37
CA VAL A 276 -1.09 -5.75 -22.55
C VAL A 276 0.02 -4.83 -22.03
N LEU A 277 0.61 -3.99 -22.88
CA LEU A 277 1.66 -3.06 -22.47
C LEU A 277 1.15 -1.99 -21.49
N LEU A 278 -0.08 -1.48 -21.67
CA LEU A 278 -0.68 -0.54 -20.72
C LEU A 278 -0.91 -1.19 -19.35
N ARG A 279 -1.41 -2.43 -19.32
CA ARG A 279 -1.61 -3.21 -18.08
C ARG A 279 -0.29 -3.47 -17.37
N LEU A 280 0.74 -3.92 -18.11
CA LEU A 280 2.08 -4.15 -17.56
C LEU A 280 2.72 -2.85 -17.05
N GLY A 281 2.57 -1.75 -17.78
CA GLY A 281 3.08 -0.44 -17.36
C GLY A 281 2.42 0.06 -16.08
N GLY A 282 1.09 -0.06 -15.97
CA GLY A 282 0.34 0.30 -14.76
C GLY A 282 0.72 -0.57 -13.56
N TRP A 283 0.84 -1.89 -13.77
CA TRP A 283 1.33 -2.81 -12.75
C TRP A 283 2.74 -2.45 -12.29
N ARG A 284 3.67 -2.21 -13.22
CA ARG A 284 5.05 -1.89 -12.88
C ARG A 284 5.19 -0.55 -12.16
N GLN A 285 4.38 0.45 -12.53
CA GLN A 285 4.35 1.74 -11.83
C GLN A 285 3.93 1.58 -10.36
N ALA A 286 3.04 0.63 -10.06
CA ALA A 286 2.59 0.32 -8.71
C ALA A 286 3.52 -0.66 -7.96
N PHE A 287 4.47 -1.30 -8.65
CA PHE A 287 5.33 -2.34 -8.08
C PHE A 287 6.19 -1.81 -6.92
N GLY A 288 6.14 -2.49 -5.77
CA GLY A 288 6.86 -2.10 -4.56
C GLY A 288 6.20 -0.95 -3.79
N THR A 289 4.99 -0.53 -4.16
CA THR A 289 4.23 0.54 -3.50
C THR A 289 3.00 0.00 -2.78
N GLU A 290 2.36 0.84 -1.97
CA GLU A 290 1.02 0.56 -1.39
C GLU A 290 -0.11 0.46 -2.43
N ALA A 291 0.15 0.74 -3.70
CA ALA A 291 -0.80 0.47 -4.78
C ALA A 291 -0.55 -0.88 -5.48
N GLU A 292 0.51 -1.62 -5.12
CA GLU A 292 0.86 -2.89 -5.77
C GLU A 292 -0.30 -3.90 -5.70
N ARG A 293 -0.69 -4.45 -6.85
CA ARG A 293 -1.71 -5.48 -7.02
C ARG A 293 -1.27 -6.48 -8.08
N PRO A 294 -1.57 -7.78 -7.96
CA PRO A 294 -1.33 -8.75 -9.03
C PRO A 294 -2.09 -8.38 -10.32
N LEU A 295 -1.57 -8.79 -11.47
CA LEU A 295 -2.24 -8.65 -12.75
C LEU A 295 -3.48 -9.56 -12.81
N GLU A 296 -4.64 -8.99 -13.10
CA GLU A 296 -5.86 -9.78 -13.35
C GLU A 296 -5.70 -10.64 -14.61
N THR A 297 -6.16 -11.89 -14.54
CA THR A 297 -6.06 -12.89 -15.61
C THR A 297 -7.40 -13.57 -15.87
N THR A 298 -7.63 -13.98 -17.11
CA THR A 298 -8.90 -14.59 -17.53
C THR A 298 -8.90 -16.12 -17.51
N ASN A 299 -7.74 -16.75 -17.63
CA ASN A 299 -7.55 -18.19 -17.65
C ASN A 299 -6.06 -18.54 -17.44
N ASP A 300 -5.75 -19.83 -17.33
CA ASP A 300 -4.38 -20.32 -17.12
C ASP A 300 -3.39 -19.93 -18.22
N ALA A 301 -3.83 -19.82 -19.47
CA ALA A 301 -2.96 -19.43 -20.58
C ALA A 301 -2.59 -17.95 -20.48
N ASP A 302 -3.57 -17.10 -20.14
CA ASP A 302 -3.38 -15.68 -19.85
C ASP A 302 -2.49 -15.49 -18.61
N GLN A 303 -2.67 -16.28 -17.56
CA GLN A 303 -1.82 -16.27 -16.38
C GLN A 303 -0.37 -16.61 -16.69
N LYS A 304 -0.11 -17.67 -17.46
CA LYS A 304 1.24 -18.03 -17.90
C LYS A 304 1.87 -16.91 -18.74
N ARG A 305 1.09 -16.33 -19.66
CA ARG A 305 1.54 -15.23 -20.52
C ARG A 305 1.89 -13.99 -19.71
N LEU A 306 1.01 -13.51 -18.84
CA LEU A 306 1.24 -12.31 -18.02
C LEU A 306 2.34 -12.52 -16.99
N THR A 307 2.48 -13.72 -16.43
CA THR A 307 3.61 -14.08 -15.57
C THR A 307 4.93 -13.98 -16.32
N SER A 308 5.00 -14.53 -17.54
CA SER A 308 6.21 -14.42 -18.38
C SER A 308 6.54 -12.97 -18.73
N LEU A 309 5.53 -12.14 -19.01
CA LEU A 309 5.72 -10.74 -19.34
C LEU A 309 6.14 -9.90 -18.13
N ALA A 310 5.54 -10.12 -16.97
CA ALA A 310 5.93 -9.48 -15.73
C ALA A 310 7.39 -9.77 -15.39
N ARG A 311 7.82 -11.04 -15.49
CA ARG A 311 9.22 -11.43 -15.28
C ARG A 311 10.15 -10.79 -16.31
N ALA A 312 9.76 -10.71 -17.58
CA ALA A 312 10.54 -10.03 -18.62
C ALA A 312 10.73 -8.53 -18.33
N VAL A 313 9.68 -7.84 -17.88
CA VAL A 313 9.78 -6.43 -17.44
C VAL A 313 10.74 -6.27 -16.25
N LEU A 314 10.69 -7.18 -15.27
CA LEU A 314 11.59 -7.14 -14.12
C LEU A 314 13.05 -7.47 -14.48
N GLU A 315 13.27 -8.37 -15.44
CA GLU A 315 14.62 -8.72 -15.94
C GLU A 315 15.25 -7.54 -16.69
N VAL A 316 14.50 -6.88 -17.59
CA VAL A 316 14.98 -5.70 -18.34
C VAL A 316 15.40 -4.58 -17.41
N ASP A 317 14.64 -4.35 -16.34
CA ASP A 317 14.96 -3.28 -15.37
C ASP A 317 15.92 -3.73 -14.26
N GLY A 318 16.46 -4.95 -14.36
CA GLY A 318 17.45 -5.49 -13.43
C GLY A 318 16.91 -5.82 -12.03
N VAL A 319 15.59 -5.80 -11.82
CA VAL A 319 14.96 -6.25 -10.56
C VAL A 319 15.06 -7.77 -10.45
N LEU A 320 14.79 -8.49 -11.54
CA LEU A 320 15.01 -9.93 -11.62
C LEU A 320 16.44 -10.17 -12.11
N HIS A 321 17.25 -10.84 -11.28
CA HIS A 321 18.68 -10.99 -11.56
C HIS A 321 19.26 -12.25 -10.93
N GLY A 322 20.52 -12.54 -11.27
CA GLY A 322 21.29 -13.62 -10.65
C GLY A 322 20.94 -15.01 -11.21
N ARG A 323 21.19 -16.04 -10.38
CA ARG A 323 21.01 -17.44 -10.76
C ARG A 323 19.55 -17.82 -10.81
N ARG A 324 19.28 -18.89 -11.56
CA ARG A 324 17.96 -19.51 -11.66
C ARG A 324 17.99 -20.90 -11.08
N THR A 325 16.93 -21.24 -10.37
CA THR A 325 16.64 -22.61 -9.94
C THR A 325 15.13 -22.84 -10.00
N THR A 326 14.67 -24.04 -9.66
CA THR A 326 13.26 -24.41 -9.69
C THR A 326 12.81 -24.81 -8.29
N LEU A 327 11.75 -24.19 -7.79
CA LEU A 327 11.01 -24.66 -6.62
C LEU A 327 9.76 -25.38 -7.12
N GLY A 328 9.74 -26.71 -7.02
CA GLY A 328 8.64 -27.52 -7.54
C GLY A 328 8.48 -27.40 -9.06
N GLN A 329 7.45 -26.67 -9.51
CA GLN A 329 7.18 -26.42 -10.93
C GLN A 329 7.56 -25.00 -11.37
N VAL A 330 8.07 -24.17 -10.46
CA VAL A 330 8.23 -22.74 -10.67
C VAL A 330 9.71 -22.38 -10.76
N GLU A 331 10.13 -21.78 -11.88
CA GLU A 331 11.47 -21.19 -11.99
C GLU A 331 11.53 -19.88 -11.18
N VAL A 332 12.55 -19.76 -10.34
CA VAL A 332 12.77 -18.59 -9.49
C VAL A 332 14.19 -18.02 -9.64
N ARG A 333 14.32 -16.70 -9.47
CA ARG A 333 15.58 -15.95 -9.35
C ARG A 333 15.43 -14.86 -8.28
N ALA A 334 16.55 -14.27 -7.86
CA ALA A 334 16.50 -13.09 -7.00
C ALA A 334 15.67 -11.99 -7.67
N GLY A 335 14.70 -11.44 -6.93
CA GLY A 335 13.70 -10.49 -7.42
C GLY A 335 12.33 -11.10 -7.74
N ASP A 336 12.20 -12.42 -7.84
CA ASP A 336 10.92 -13.05 -8.17
C ASP A 336 9.88 -12.83 -7.05
N ARG A 337 8.63 -12.49 -7.45
CA ARG A 337 7.47 -12.47 -6.57
C ARG A 337 6.88 -13.86 -6.48
N VAL A 338 6.77 -14.35 -5.25
CA VAL A 338 6.22 -15.67 -4.95
C VAL A 338 5.17 -15.59 -3.85
N ARG A 339 4.45 -16.67 -3.62
CA ARG A 339 3.55 -16.87 -2.48
C ARG A 339 3.52 -18.34 -2.06
N VAL A 340 3.09 -18.60 -0.84
CA VAL A 340 2.71 -19.95 -0.43
C VAL A 340 1.41 -20.34 -1.12
N SER A 341 1.37 -21.53 -1.74
CA SER A 341 0.19 -22.05 -2.41
C SER A 341 -0.96 -22.26 -1.44
N HIS A 342 -2.20 -22.03 -1.90
CA HIS A 342 -3.41 -22.32 -1.12
C HIS A 342 -3.81 -23.79 -1.12
N THR A 343 -3.23 -24.58 -2.03
CA THR A 343 -3.64 -25.97 -2.26
C THR A 343 -2.54 -26.99 -1.95
N ALA A 344 -1.33 -26.52 -1.65
CA ALA A 344 -0.23 -27.39 -1.28
C ALA A 344 -0.41 -27.92 0.15
N ASP A 345 -0.23 -29.22 0.32
CA ASP A 345 -0.24 -29.89 1.61
C ASP A 345 1.17 -29.85 2.21
N VAL A 346 1.39 -28.89 3.11
CA VAL A 346 2.66 -28.70 3.82
C VAL A 346 2.43 -28.75 5.32
N PRO A 347 3.28 -29.45 6.09
CA PRO A 347 3.10 -29.55 7.54
C PRO A 347 3.14 -28.18 8.22
N ASP A 348 2.31 -28.01 9.26
CA ASP A 348 2.23 -26.78 10.03
C ASP A 348 3.60 -26.32 10.53
N GLY A 349 3.88 -25.03 10.34
CA GLY A 349 5.11 -24.38 10.80
C GLY A 349 6.33 -24.55 9.89
N TRP A 350 6.22 -25.30 8.78
CA TRP A 350 7.32 -25.42 7.80
C TRP A 350 7.37 -24.24 6.83
N LEU A 351 6.19 -23.73 6.47
CA LEU A 351 6.02 -22.50 5.70
C LEU A 351 5.04 -21.59 6.43
N PRO A 352 5.02 -20.28 6.07
CA PRO A 352 3.96 -19.38 6.48
C PRO A 352 2.57 -19.83 6.01
N GLU A 353 1.53 -19.16 6.50
CA GLU A 353 0.15 -19.44 6.09
C GLU A 353 -0.01 -19.39 4.57
N ALA A 354 -0.89 -20.24 4.05
CA ALA A 354 -1.30 -20.26 2.66
C ALA A 354 -1.64 -18.85 2.15
N GLY A 355 -1.17 -18.53 0.94
CA GLY A 355 -1.33 -17.20 0.35
C GLY A 355 -0.32 -16.16 0.79
N THR A 356 0.52 -16.42 1.81
CA THR A 356 1.50 -15.44 2.29
C THR A 356 2.44 -15.02 1.15
N PRO A 357 2.45 -13.72 0.78
CA PRO A 357 3.30 -13.23 -0.29
C PRO A 357 4.77 -13.25 0.13
N GLY A 358 5.68 -13.46 -0.82
CA GLY A 358 7.12 -13.46 -0.61
C GLY A 358 7.91 -12.87 -1.77
N VAL A 359 9.20 -12.68 -1.54
CA VAL A 359 10.18 -12.22 -2.53
C VAL A 359 11.41 -13.11 -2.43
N VAL A 360 11.83 -13.68 -3.56
CA VAL A 360 13.10 -14.40 -3.63
C VAL A 360 14.22 -13.38 -3.55
N THR A 361 15.06 -13.49 -2.52
CA THR A 361 16.15 -12.54 -2.25
C THR A 361 17.50 -13.05 -2.72
N ASP A 362 17.71 -14.37 -2.70
CA ASP A 362 18.93 -14.99 -3.18
C ASP A 362 18.68 -16.44 -3.66
N VAL A 363 19.53 -16.87 -4.58
CA VAL A 363 19.67 -18.28 -4.99
C VAL A 363 21.15 -18.61 -4.85
N ASP A 364 21.45 -19.61 -4.04
CA ASP A 364 22.82 -19.96 -3.69
C ASP A 364 23.66 -20.38 -4.92
N ARG A 365 24.95 -20.64 -4.70
CA ARG A 365 25.87 -20.95 -5.80
C ARG A 365 25.54 -22.26 -6.52
N ASP A 366 24.99 -23.23 -5.80
CA ASP A 366 24.73 -24.58 -6.29
C ASP A 366 23.30 -24.72 -6.85
N GLY A 367 22.46 -23.70 -6.68
CA GLY A 367 21.05 -23.69 -7.06
C GLY A 367 20.16 -24.52 -6.13
N ILE A 368 20.66 -24.87 -4.93
CA ILE A 368 19.96 -25.75 -3.99
C ILE A 368 19.18 -24.89 -3.00
N GLY A 369 19.84 -23.99 -2.28
CA GLY A 369 19.20 -23.07 -1.36
C GLY A 369 18.59 -21.85 -2.05
N VAL A 370 17.32 -21.58 -1.76
CA VAL A 370 16.59 -20.37 -2.17
C VAL A 370 16.16 -19.59 -0.93
N THR A 371 16.60 -18.34 -0.82
CA THR A 371 16.24 -17.47 0.30
C THR A 371 15.03 -16.62 -0.06
N ILE A 372 13.92 -16.79 0.66
CA ILE A 372 12.66 -16.07 0.44
C ILE A 372 12.31 -15.20 1.64
N ASP A 373 12.09 -13.91 1.41
CA ASP A 373 11.54 -12.98 2.42
C ASP A 373 10.02 -12.93 2.27
N PHE A 374 9.32 -13.67 3.13
CA PHE A 374 7.86 -13.67 3.22
C PHE A 374 7.37 -12.43 3.97
N ALA A 375 6.35 -11.79 3.40
CA ALA A 375 5.90 -10.46 3.75
C ALA A 375 5.48 -10.32 5.21
N THR A 376 4.87 -11.36 5.77
CA THR A 376 4.39 -11.39 7.16
C THR A 376 5.22 -12.31 8.06
N ALA A 377 6.04 -13.20 7.51
CA ALA A 377 6.71 -14.25 8.27
C ALA A 377 8.25 -14.12 8.34
N GLY A 378 8.83 -13.19 7.57
CA GLY A 378 10.28 -12.99 7.52
C GLY A 378 10.98 -13.95 6.57
N THR A 379 12.26 -14.23 6.85
CA THR A 379 13.17 -14.89 5.91
C THR A 379 13.21 -16.39 6.12
N TYR A 380 13.06 -17.14 5.03
CA TYR A 380 13.09 -18.61 4.99
C TYR A 380 14.12 -19.07 3.97
N GLU A 381 14.85 -20.14 4.30
CA GLU A 381 15.70 -20.86 3.35
C GLU A 381 14.97 -22.13 2.92
N ILE A 382 14.73 -22.26 1.61
CA ILE A 382 14.03 -23.39 1.01
C ILE A 382 15.00 -24.16 0.13
N ASP A 383 15.13 -25.46 0.40
CA ASP A 383 15.83 -26.39 -0.48
C ASP A 383 14.97 -26.66 -1.73
N SER A 384 15.53 -26.48 -2.92
CA SER A 384 14.86 -26.67 -4.20
C SER A 384 14.42 -28.12 -4.47
N GLY A 385 15.10 -29.09 -3.88
CA GLY A 385 14.71 -30.50 -3.86
C GLY A 385 13.93 -30.91 -2.60
N GLY A 386 13.70 -29.96 -1.69
CA GLY A 386 13.07 -30.19 -0.40
C GLY A 386 11.56 -30.44 -0.49
N PRO A 387 10.95 -30.98 0.58
CA PRO A 387 9.54 -31.39 0.58
C PRO A 387 8.57 -30.21 0.43
N VAL A 388 8.99 -28.98 0.73
CA VAL A 388 8.13 -27.78 0.66
C VAL A 388 8.31 -26.97 -0.63
N ALA A 389 9.27 -27.32 -1.49
CA ALA A 389 9.55 -26.57 -2.72
C ALA A 389 8.34 -26.50 -3.66
N HIS A 390 7.52 -27.55 -3.67
CA HIS A 390 6.29 -27.63 -4.48
C HIS A 390 5.18 -26.67 -4.03
N ALA A 391 5.27 -26.12 -2.81
CA ALA A 391 4.27 -25.22 -2.24
C ALA A 391 4.51 -23.75 -2.62
N ILE A 392 5.54 -23.44 -3.41
CA ILE A 392 5.86 -22.08 -3.83
C ILE A 392 5.32 -21.81 -5.24
N GLU A 393 4.53 -20.76 -5.37
CA GLU A 393 3.95 -20.31 -6.64
C GLU A 393 4.36 -18.87 -6.97
N HIS A 394 4.34 -18.49 -8.25
CA HIS A 394 4.50 -17.10 -8.67
C HIS A 394 3.30 -16.23 -8.21
N ASP A 395 3.59 -15.02 -7.73
CA ASP A 395 2.60 -14.06 -7.21
C ASP A 395 2.39 -12.84 -8.13
N TYR A 396 2.55 -13.03 -9.43
CA TYR A 396 2.38 -11.94 -10.41
C TYR A 396 0.93 -11.71 -10.82
N CYS A 397 0.09 -12.73 -10.69
CA CYS A 397 -1.24 -12.75 -11.27
C CYS A 397 -2.30 -13.25 -10.29
N THR A 398 -3.54 -12.80 -10.52
CA THR A 398 -4.76 -13.25 -9.84
C THR A 398 -5.87 -13.50 -10.88
N PRO A 399 -6.71 -14.54 -10.75
CA PRO A 399 -7.88 -14.72 -11.62
C PRO A 399 -8.89 -13.59 -11.45
N ARG A 400 -9.48 -13.13 -12.55
CA ARG A 400 -10.48 -12.03 -12.59
C ARG A 400 -11.78 -12.39 -11.87
N ASP A 401 -12.10 -13.68 -11.79
CA ASP A 401 -13.23 -14.23 -11.04
C ASP A 401 -12.82 -14.85 -9.69
N GLY A 402 -11.70 -14.38 -9.11
CA GLY A 402 -11.24 -14.75 -7.77
C GLY A 402 -12.04 -14.14 -6.62
N ALA A 403 -13.35 -13.92 -6.80
CA ALA A 403 -14.26 -13.85 -5.67
C ALA A 403 -14.40 -15.28 -5.12
N SER A 404 -13.49 -15.61 -4.20
CA SER A 404 -13.78 -16.48 -3.07
C SER A 404 -13.67 -18.00 -3.24
N LEU A 405 -12.43 -18.51 -3.21
CA LEU A 405 -12.17 -19.82 -2.59
C LEU A 405 -12.22 -19.76 -1.05
N ILE A 406 -12.39 -18.55 -0.48
CA ILE A 406 -12.55 -18.31 0.96
C ILE A 406 -14.05 -18.35 1.36
N ALA A 407 -14.99 -18.01 0.47
CA ALA A 407 -16.43 -18.08 0.75
C ALA A 407 -16.99 -19.49 0.65
N GLU A 408 -16.44 -20.37 -0.20
CA GLU A 408 -16.87 -21.78 -0.21
C GLU A 408 -16.47 -22.52 1.08
N SER A 409 -15.46 -22.04 1.80
CA SER A 409 -15.10 -22.56 3.13
C SER A 409 -15.95 -21.96 4.24
N ALA A 410 -16.28 -20.65 4.16
CA ALA A 410 -17.16 -20.00 5.12
C ALA A 410 -18.62 -20.48 5.06
N GLU A 411 -19.16 -20.77 3.86
CA GLU A 411 -20.53 -21.29 3.68
C GLU A 411 -20.67 -22.77 4.09
N ARG A 412 -19.58 -23.56 4.00
CA ARG A 412 -19.55 -24.94 4.51
C ARG A 412 -19.48 -25.02 6.03
N MET A 413 -18.87 -24.03 6.70
CA MET A 413 -18.85 -23.95 8.16
C MET A 413 -20.18 -23.41 8.73
N ALA A 414 -20.83 -22.46 8.05
CA ALA A 414 -22.12 -21.93 8.46
C ALA A 414 -23.30 -22.91 8.30
N SER A 415 -23.14 -23.95 7.48
CA SER A 415 -24.17 -24.98 7.24
C SER A 415 -24.03 -26.23 8.13
N ALA A 416 -23.03 -26.27 9.02
CA ALA A 416 -22.74 -27.44 9.86
C ALA A 416 -23.12 -27.27 11.35
N GLU A 417 -23.66 -26.12 11.77
CA GLU A 417 -24.09 -25.87 13.16
C GLU A 417 -25.59 -25.54 13.28
N ILE A 418 -26.44 -26.32 12.59
CA ILE A 418 -27.85 -26.47 12.96
C ILE A 418 -28.23 -27.95 12.82
N ASP A 419 -27.81 -28.78 13.76
CA ASP A 419 -28.66 -29.86 14.29
C ASP A 419 -28.11 -30.36 15.65
N TRP A 420 -28.99 -30.29 16.65
CA TRP A 420 -28.88 -30.70 18.07
C TRP A 420 -28.17 -29.80 19.09
#